data_AF-A0A1R1Y1Y0-F1
#
_entry.id   AF-A0A1R1Y1Y0-F1
#
_cell.length_a   1.000
_cell.length_b   1.000
_cell.length_c   1.000
_cell.angle_alpha   90.00
_cell.angle_beta   90.00
_cell.angle_gamma   90.00
#
_symmetry.space_group_name_H-M   'P 1'
#
loop_
_entity.id
_entity.type
_entity.pdbx_description
1 polymer ?
#
loop_
_entity_poly.entity_id
_entity_poly.type
_entity_poly.pdbx_seq_one_letter_code
_entity_poly.pdbx_strand_id
1 'polypeptide(L)'
;MFIRPLDYTILFLTLLRTSFSLLDKHFENDPSTVFHLTTYGLYKDALIDITLGNILLSYPEAPGHLSILAISSKNLSSVPLLIKGINSCSFSENSLLSESLAKNSSFLLNIPQNADSWSKLIVPNSLNSGWWSIYLLNCKPFTSISFWSRINIYQRPSHNFLSAGQTYLPLLFLLASIFQHLVSLYYLYFLFKNSNHLKNIHISM
;
A
#
# COMPACT_ATOMS: atom_id res chain seq x y z
N MET A 1 7.66 41.30 -4.30
CA MET A 1 7.19 40.15 -5.09
C MET A 1 6.05 39.48 -4.31
N PHE A 2 4.80 39.79 -4.67
CA PHE A 2 3.61 39.26 -3.99
C PHE A 2 3.21 37.93 -4.64
N ILE A 3 3.44 36.82 -3.94
CA ILE A 3 2.92 35.51 -4.34
C ILE A 3 1.48 35.43 -3.81
N ARG A 4 0.51 35.20 -4.70
CA ARG A 4 -0.92 35.33 -4.42
C ARG A 4 -1.43 34.13 -3.61
N PRO A 5 -2.35 34.33 -2.64
CA PRO A 5 -2.96 33.25 -1.85
C PRO A 5 -3.85 32.28 -2.67
N LEU A 6 -4.04 32.54 -3.96
CA LEU A 6 -4.81 31.69 -4.88
C LEU A 6 -4.05 30.39 -5.24
N ASP A 7 -2.72 30.38 -5.15
CA ASP A 7 -1.93 29.20 -5.56
C ASP A 7 -2.01 28.07 -4.52
N TYR A 8 -2.22 28.41 -3.24
CA TYR A 8 -2.35 27.43 -2.16
C TYR A 8 -3.68 26.66 -2.22
N THR A 9 -4.76 27.27 -2.68
CA THR A 9 -6.07 26.59 -2.79
C THR A 9 -6.11 25.60 -3.95
N ILE A 10 -5.44 25.91 -5.06
CA ILE A 10 -5.27 24.98 -6.18
C ILE A 10 -4.36 23.82 -5.77
N LEU A 11 -3.26 24.08 -5.04
CA LEU A 11 -2.39 23.04 -4.49
C LEU A 11 -3.12 22.13 -3.47
N PHE A 12 -4.01 22.71 -2.66
CA PHE A 12 -4.81 21.96 -1.68
C PHE A 12 -5.88 21.08 -2.36
N LEU A 13 -6.51 21.57 -3.44
CA LEU A 13 -7.47 20.80 -4.23
C LEU A 13 -6.82 19.73 -5.11
N THR A 14 -5.58 19.92 -5.57
CA THR A 14 -4.83 18.85 -6.27
C THR A 14 -4.32 17.77 -5.32
N LEU A 15 -3.92 18.13 -4.09
CA LEU A 15 -3.52 17.17 -3.05
C LEU A 15 -4.70 16.34 -2.50
N LEU A 16 -5.92 16.90 -2.46
CA LEU A 16 -7.13 16.16 -2.08
C LEU A 16 -7.55 15.11 -3.11
N ARG A 17 -7.08 15.22 -4.36
CA ARG A 17 -7.43 14.28 -5.44
C ARG A 17 -6.57 13.01 -5.45
N THR A 18 -5.53 12.92 -4.63
CA THR A 18 -4.57 11.81 -4.63
C THR A 18 -4.62 11.02 -3.33
N SER A 19 -5.66 10.22 -3.13
CA SER A 19 -5.60 9.14 -2.13
C SER A 19 -6.36 7.90 -2.57
N PHE A 20 -6.13 7.48 -3.82
CA PHE A 20 -6.24 6.08 -4.18
C PHE A 20 -4.84 5.59 -4.48
N SER A 21 -4.22 4.89 -3.53
CA SER A 21 -3.08 4.04 -3.83
C SER A 21 -3.62 2.86 -4.63
N LEU A 22 -3.72 3.05 -5.94
CA LEU A 22 -4.01 1.98 -6.88
C LEU A 22 -2.73 1.13 -6.95
N LEU A 23 -2.74 -0.03 -6.31
CA LEU A 23 -1.60 -0.96 -6.30
C LEU A 23 -1.70 -1.89 -7.51
N ASP A 24 -1.73 -1.30 -8.70
CA ASP A 24 -1.79 -2.06 -9.94
C ASP A 24 -0.40 -2.65 -10.25
N LYS A 25 -0.37 -3.94 -10.58
CA LYS A 25 0.83 -4.63 -11.07
C LYS A 25 0.53 -5.41 -12.33
N HIS A 26 1.51 -5.48 -13.21
CA HIS A 26 1.46 -6.20 -14.47
C HIS A 26 2.58 -7.23 -14.52
N PHE A 27 2.25 -8.46 -14.92
CA PHE A 27 3.19 -9.55 -15.13
C PHE A 27 2.97 -10.13 -16.52
N GLU A 28 4.07 -10.36 -17.24
CA GLU A 28 4.04 -10.92 -18.59
C GLU A 28 4.96 -12.13 -18.67
N ASN A 29 4.39 -13.27 -19.08
CA ASN A 29 5.08 -14.51 -19.38
C ASN A 29 6.10 -14.90 -18.28
N ASP A 30 5.70 -14.74 -17.02
CA ASP A 30 6.59 -14.97 -15.89
C ASP A 30 6.45 -16.43 -15.41
N PRO A 31 7.54 -17.21 -15.37
CA PRO A 31 7.52 -18.60 -14.92
C PRO A 31 7.55 -18.76 -13.39
N SER A 32 7.53 -17.66 -12.62
CA SER A 32 7.60 -17.71 -11.16
C SER A 32 6.42 -18.48 -10.56
N THR A 33 6.69 -19.24 -9.50
CA THR A 33 5.65 -19.92 -8.72
C THR A 33 4.90 -18.95 -7.81
N VAL A 34 5.57 -17.89 -7.34
CA VAL A 34 5.06 -16.97 -6.32
C VAL A 34 5.19 -15.53 -6.80
N PHE A 35 4.07 -14.83 -6.85
CA PHE A 35 3.97 -13.43 -7.24
C PHE A 35 3.56 -12.59 -6.05
N HIS A 36 4.43 -11.70 -5.59
CA HIS A 36 4.06 -10.73 -4.58
C HIS A 36 3.21 -9.63 -5.20
N LEU A 37 1.93 -9.56 -4.82
CA LEU A 37 1.03 -8.53 -5.33
C LEU A 37 1.15 -7.25 -4.50
N THR A 38 0.96 -7.34 -3.18
CA THR A 38 1.14 -6.18 -2.30
C THR A 38 1.40 -6.58 -0.85
N THR A 39 1.96 -5.64 -0.09
CA THR A 39 1.98 -5.69 1.37
C THR A 39 1.49 -4.34 1.89
N TYR A 40 0.48 -4.34 2.76
CA TYR A 40 -0.13 -3.11 3.25
C TYR A 40 -0.63 -3.26 4.69
N GLY A 41 -0.55 -2.18 5.47
CA GLY A 41 -1.06 -2.13 6.84
C GLY A 41 -2.56 -1.81 6.88
N LEU A 42 -3.36 -2.70 7.46
CA LEU A 42 -4.81 -2.58 7.56
C LEU A 42 -5.28 -2.50 9.01
N TYR A 43 -6.20 -1.56 9.24
CA TYR A 43 -6.92 -1.43 10.49
C TYR A 43 -8.19 -2.30 10.51
N LYS A 44 -8.80 -2.39 11.68
CA LYS A 44 -10.08 -3.06 11.89
C LYS A 44 -11.14 -2.54 10.90
N ASP A 45 -11.97 -3.45 10.39
CA ASP A 45 -13.10 -3.17 9.48
C ASP A 45 -12.68 -2.53 8.14
N ALA A 46 -11.41 -2.68 7.75
CA ALA A 46 -10.97 -2.38 6.39
C ALA A 46 -11.58 -3.38 5.39
N LEU A 47 -11.49 -3.06 4.10
CA LEU A 47 -11.83 -3.95 3.00
C LEU A 47 -10.64 -4.04 2.05
N ILE A 48 -10.35 -5.25 1.61
CA ILE A 48 -9.38 -5.52 0.56
C ILE A 48 -10.18 -6.06 -0.63
N ASP A 49 -10.19 -5.32 -1.71
CA ASP A 49 -10.74 -5.77 -2.98
C ASP A 49 -9.58 -6.15 -3.90
N ILE A 50 -9.52 -7.43 -4.24
CA ILE A 50 -8.48 -8.00 -5.09
C ILE A 50 -9.14 -8.32 -6.43
N THR A 51 -8.58 -7.80 -7.50
CA THR A 51 -8.99 -8.10 -8.87
C THR A 51 -7.78 -8.54 -9.68
N LEU A 52 -7.94 -9.63 -10.42
CA LEU A 52 -7.02 -10.12 -11.43
C LEU A 52 -7.74 -10.10 -12.77
N GLY A 53 -7.02 -9.78 -13.83
CA GLY A 53 -7.57 -9.89 -15.16
C GLY A 53 -6.53 -10.20 -16.22
N ASN A 54 -7.05 -10.61 -17.37
CA ASN A 54 -6.27 -11.13 -18.48
C ASN A 54 -5.33 -12.25 -18.03
N ILE A 55 -5.88 -13.20 -17.26
CA ILE A 55 -5.11 -14.34 -16.75
C ILE A 55 -4.86 -15.30 -17.90
N LEU A 56 -3.62 -15.34 -18.39
CA LEU A 56 -3.20 -16.17 -19.51
C LEU A 56 -2.08 -17.10 -19.06
N LEU A 57 -2.31 -18.40 -19.19
CA LEU A 57 -1.33 -19.45 -18.91
C LEU A 57 -0.73 -19.93 -20.22
N SER A 58 0.59 -20.13 -20.27
CA SER A 58 1.23 -20.70 -21.46
C SER A 58 0.85 -22.16 -21.70
N TYR A 59 0.56 -22.93 -20.64
CA TYR A 59 0.04 -24.29 -20.73
C TYR A 59 -1.13 -24.50 -19.73
N PRO A 60 -2.36 -24.12 -20.11
CA PRO A 60 -3.52 -24.12 -19.20
C PRO A 60 -3.92 -25.53 -18.74
N GLU A 61 -3.64 -26.56 -19.54
CA GLU A 61 -3.96 -27.97 -19.25
C GLU A 61 -3.03 -28.60 -18.21
N ALA A 62 -1.93 -27.93 -17.84
CA ALA A 62 -0.99 -28.43 -16.84
C ALA A 62 -1.71 -28.77 -15.52
N PRO A 63 -1.36 -29.90 -14.88
CA PRO A 63 -1.94 -30.26 -13.58
C PRO A 63 -1.59 -29.21 -12.52
N GLY A 64 -2.50 -28.99 -11.57
CA GLY A 64 -2.31 -28.00 -10.50
C GLY A 64 -3.38 -26.91 -10.51
N HIS A 65 -3.13 -25.87 -9.71
CA HIS A 65 -4.11 -24.81 -9.45
C HIS A 65 -3.43 -23.44 -9.35
N LEU A 66 -4.23 -22.40 -9.62
CA LEU A 66 -3.89 -21.02 -9.31
C LEU A 66 -4.60 -20.64 -8.01
N SER A 67 -3.92 -19.90 -7.14
CA SER A 67 -4.51 -19.47 -5.87
C SER A 67 -3.98 -18.14 -5.38
N ILE A 68 -4.83 -17.41 -4.68
CA ILE A 68 -4.45 -16.22 -3.93
C ILE A 68 -4.23 -16.61 -2.48
N LEU A 69 -3.05 -16.28 -1.97
CA LEU A 69 -2.69 -16.41 -0.57
C LEU A 69 -2.62 -15.01 0.05
N ALA A 70 -3.55 -14.73 0.94
CA ALA A 70 -3.58 -13.50 1.73
C ALA A 70 -3.19 -13.83 3.16
N ILE A 71 -2.11 -13.24 3.67
CA ILE A 71 -1.56 -13.51 5.01
C ILE A 71 -1.63 -12.23 5.82
N SER A 72 -2.18 -12.31 7.04
CA SER A 72 -2.12 -11.24 8.02
C SER A 72 -1.06 -11.51 9.08
N SER A 73 -0.40 -10.44 9.52
CA SER A 73 0.63 -10.46 10.53
C SER A 73 0.58 -9.18 11.34
N LYS A 74 0.82 -9.27 12.66
CA LYS A 74 0.87 -8.06 13.51
C LYS A 74 2.05 -7.15 13.16
N ASN A 75 3.18 -7.75 12.79
CA ASN A 75 4.41 -7.03 12.48
C ASN A 75 4.82 -7.26 11.01
N LEU A 76 5.43 -6.24 10.40
CA LEU A 76 5.95 -6.35 9.03
C LEU A 76 7.12 -7.35 8.95
N SER A 77 7.94 -7.43 10.01
CA SER A 77 9.11 -8.31 10.09
C SER A 77 8.79 -9.81 10.10
N SER A 78 7.57 -10.20 10.49
CA SER A 78 7.14 -11.60 10.46
C SER A 78 6.57 -12.04 9.10
N VAL A 79 6.30 -11.10 8.19
CA VAL A 79 5.83 -11.43 6.82
C VAL A 79 6.88 -12.26 6.06
N PRO A 80 8.17 -11.87 5.99
CA PRO A 80 9.19 -12.66 5.28
C PRO A 80 9.40 -14.08 5.81
N LEU A 81 9.18 -14.33 7.11
CA LEU A 81 9.27 -15.68 7.68
C LEU A 81 8.18 -16.61 7.15
N LEU A 82 6.98 -16.08 6.92
CA LEU A 82 5.86 -16.84 6.37
C LEU A 82 6.08 -17.18 4.88
N ILE A 83 6.85 -16.36 4.16
CA ILE A 83 7.15 -16.54 2.73
C ILE A 83 8.13 -17.68 2.46
N LYS A 84 9.10 -17.94 3.34
CA LYS A 84 10.15 -18.95 3.08
C LYS A 84 9.60 -20.36 2.82
N GLY A 85 8.39 -20.68 3.28
CA GLY A 85 7.74 -21.96 2.99
C GLY A 85 6.74 -21.92 1.82
N ILE A 86 6.63 -20.83 1.06
CA ILE A 86 5.68 -20.68 -0.05
C ILE A 86 6.28 -21.17 -1.39
N ASN A 87 7.62 -21.26 -1.49
CA ASN A 87 8.32 -21.58 -2.74
C ASN A 87 7.94 -22.92 -3.40
N SER A 88 7.30 -23.83 -2.68
CA SER A 88 7.06 -25.22 -3.13
C SER A 88 5.59 -25.57 -3.37
N CYS A 89 4.64 -24.64 -3.25
CA CYS A 89 3.19 -24.98 -3.24
C CYS A 89 2.80 -26.08 -2.22
N SER A 90 3.70 -26.45 -1.31
CA SER A 90 3.52 -27.50 -0.30
C SER A 90 3.09 -26.86 1.03
N PHE A 91 1.86 -26.35 1.05
CA PHE A 91 1.32 -25.62 2.21
C PHE A 91 1.20 -26.49 3.47
N SER A 92 1.04 -27.81 3.32
CA SER A 92 0.92 -28.77 4.42
C SER A 92 2.20 -28.96 5.24
N GLU A 93 3.36 -28.70 4.63
CA GLU A 93 4.67 -28.90 5.28
C GLU A 93 5.07 -27.68 6.12
N ASN A 94 4.42 -26.54 5.91
CA ASN A 94 4.69 -25.33 6.66
C ASN A 94 3.76 -25.25 7.88
N SER A 95 4.28 -25.65 9.05
CA SER A 95 3.57 -25.62 10.33
C SER A 95 3.05 -24.22 10.70
N LEU A 96 3.81 -23.16 10.36
CA LEU A 96 3.41 -21.78 10.63
C LEU A 96 2.25 -21.32 9.72
N LEU A 97 2.29 -21.71 8.44
CA LEU A 97 1.23 -21.36 7.50
C LEU A 97 -0.05 -22.13 7.80
N SER A 98 0.06 -23.44 8.06
CA SER A 98 -1.09 -24.26 8.45
C SER A 98 -1.74 -23.79 9.74
N GLU A 99 -0.95 -23.40 10.75
CA GLU A 99 -1.46 -22.78 11.96
C GLU A 99 -2.15 -21.43 11.68
N SER A 100 -1.58 -20.61 10.80
CA SER A 100 -2.17 -19.33 10.40
C SER A 100 -3.50 -19.48 9.66
N LEU A 101 -3.63 -20.53 8.83
CA LEU A 101 -4.88 -20.87 8.12
C LEU A 101 -5.92 -21.35 9.14
N ALA A 102 -5.53 -22.20 10.10
CA ALA A 102 -6.41 -22.68 11.16
C ALA A 102 -6.91 -21.55 12.08
N LYS A 103 -6.08 -20.52 12.30
CA LYS A 103 -6.42 -19.33 13.09
C LYS A 103 -7.19 -18.26 12.30
N ASN A 104 -7.55 -18.53 11.04
CA ASN A 104 -8.15 -17.58 10.10
C ASN A 104 -7.32 -16.30 9.89
N SER A 105 -6.04 -16.28 10.25
CA SER A 105 -5.15 -15.15 10.02
C SER A 105 -4.54 -15.17 8.60
N SER A 106 -4.82 -16.21 7.82
CA SER A 106 -4.52 -16.27 6.40
C SER A 106 -5.68 -16.92 5.63
N PHE A 107 -5.75 -16.61 4.34
CA PHE A 107 -6.76 -17.13 3.43
C PHE A 107 -6.08 -17.69 2.19
N LEU A 108 -6.44 -18.91 1.82
CA LEU A 108 -6.09 -19.51 0.54
C LEU A 108 -7.36 -19.56 -0.32
N LEU A 109 -7.35 -18.87 -1.44
CA LEU A 109 -8.49 -18.69 -2.32
C LEU A 109 -8.17 -19.25 -3.71
N ASN A 110 -8.86 -20.30 -4.11
CA ASN A 110 -8.63 -20.92 -5.40
C ASN A 110 -9.22 -20.06 -6.53
N ILE A 111 -8.44 -19.90 -7.60
CA ILE A 111 -8.89 -19.30 -8.86
C ILE A 111 -9.36 -20.45 -9.77
N PRO A 112 -10.56 -20.36 -10.38
CA PRO A 112 -11.02 -21.36 -11.34
C PRO A 112 -10.04 -21.51 -12.51
N GLN A 113 -9.85 -22.75 -12.99
CA GLN A 113 -8.81 -23.05 -13.99
C GLN A 113 -8.94 -22.30 -15.33
N ASN A 114 -10.16 -21.90 -15.71
CA ASN A 114 -10.46 -21.24 -16.98
C ASN A 114 -10.99 -19.81 -16.78
N ALA A 115 -10.60 -19.15 -15.70
CA ALA A 115 -11.04 -17.79 -15.41
C ALA A 115 -10.12 -16.77 -16.13
N ASP A 116 -10.67 -16.01 -17.08
CA ASP A 116 -9.97 -14.88 -17.70
C ASP A 116 -9.77 -13.70 -16.73
N SER A 117 -10.67 -13.61 -15.74
CA SER A 117 -10.63 -12.62 -14.67
C SER A 117 -11.16 -13.22 -13.37
N TRP A 118 -10.69 -12.70 -12.25
CA TRP A 118 -11.09 -13.16 -10.93
C TRP A 118 -11.09 -11.98 -9.95
N SER A 119 -12.10 -11.90 -9.09
CA SER A 119 -12.13 -10.90 -8.03
C SER A 119 -12.65 -11.46 -6.72
N LYS A 120 -12.15 -10.90 -5.62
CA LYS A 120 -12.60 -11.23 -4.27
C LYS A 120 -12.45 -10.07 -3.32
N LEU A 121 -13.50 -9.86 -2.54
CA LEU A 121 -13.49 -8.97 -1.39
C LEU A 121 -13.12 -9.76 -0.13
N ILE A 122 -12.09 -9.30 0.59
CA ILE A 122 -11.70 -9.79 1.91
C ILE A 122 -12.01 -8.71 2.93
N VAL A 123 -12.64 -9.10 4.03
CA VAL A 123 -12.96 -8.21 5.16
C VAL A 123 -12.14 -8.66 6.37
N PRO A 124 -11.00 -8.01 6.67
CA PRO A 124 -10.26 -8.28 7.89
C PRO A 124 -11.13 -8.05 9.13
N ASN A 125 -11.14 -9.04 10.02
CA ASN A 125 -11.74 -8.92 11.34
C ASN A 125 -10.75 -8.25 12.32
N SER A 126 -11.20 -7.98 13.55
CA SER A 126 -10.34 -7.38 14.59
C SER A 126 -9.16 -8.25 15.04
N LEU A 127 -9.20 -9.56 14.80
CA LEU A 127 -8.12 -10.49 15.14
C LEU A 127 -6.99 -10.45 14.11
N ASN A 128 -7.32 -10.08 12.87
CA ASN A 128 -6.42 -10.07 11.72
C ASN A 128 -6.07 -8.64 11.28
N SER A 129 -6.28 -7.63 12.13
CA SER A 129 -5.78 -6.29 11.89
C SER A 129 -4.24 -6.28 11.97
N GLY A 130 -3.58 -5.58 11.06
CA GLY A 130 -2.12 -5.58 10.95
C GLY A 130 -1.65 -5.50 9.51
N TRP A 131 -0.46 -6.01 9.25
CA TRP A 131 0.14 -6.11 7.92
C TRP A 131 -0.45 -7.27 7.15
N TRP A 132 -1.03 -6.96 5.99
CA TRP A 132 -1.54 -7.93 5.04
C TRP A 132 -0.59 -8.03 3.86
N SER A 133 -0.25 -9.26 3.49
CA SER A 133 0.54 -9.56 2.31
C SER A 133 -0.22 -10.52 1.41
N ILE A 134 -0.31 -10.16 0.14
CA ILE A 134 -1.14 -10.86 -0.84
C ILE A 134 -0.22 -11.38 -1.93
N TYR A 135 -0.32 -12.67 -2.19
CA TYR A 135 0.46 -13.40 -3.17
C TYR A 135 -0.46 -14.12 -4.15
N LEU A 136 -0.10 -14.13 -5.43
CA LEU A 136 -0.62 -15.10 -6.38
C LEU A 136 0.36 -16.27 -6.46
N LEU A 137 -0.20 -17.48 -6.47
CA LEU A 137 0.53 -18.72 -6.47
C LEU A 137 0.19 -19.46 -7.77
N ASN A 138 1.23 -19.73 -8.55
CA ASN A 138 1.16 -20.57 -9.72
C ASN A 138 1.69 -21.97 -9.39
N CYS A 139 0.79 -22.85 -8.98
CA CYS A 139 1.13 -24.24 -8.65
C CYS A 139 0.97 -25.19 -9.85
N LYS A 140 1.00 -24.66 -11.08
CA LYS A 140 1.04 -25.44 -12.31
C LYS A 140 2.50 -25.55 -12.79
N PRO A 141 3.08 -26.76 -12.84
CA PRO A 141 4.48 -26.94 -13.16
C PRO A 141 4.77 -26.56 -14.62
N PHE A 142 5.93 -25.94 -14.85
CA PHE A 142 6.41 -25.53 -16.18
C PHE A 142 5.46 -24.59 -16.94
N THR A 143 4.59 -23.89 -16.21
CA THR A 143 3.71 -22.87 -16.79
C THR A 143 4.21 -21.48 -16.45
N SER A 144 4.18 -20.61 -17.44
CA SER A 144 4.30 -19.16 -17.25
C SER A 144 2.92 -18.55 -17.27
N ILE A 145 2.78 -17.43 -16.57
CA ILE A 145 1.52 -16.72 -16.44
C ILE A 145 1.71 -15.24 -16.81
N SER A 146 0.74 -14.70 -17.54
CA SER A 146 0.57 -13.27 -17.76
C SER A 146 -0.73 -12.84 -17.12
N PHE A 147 -0.71 -11.72 -16.39
CA PHE A 147 -1.91 -11.15 -15.78
C PHE A 147 -1.65 -9.72 -15.33
N TRP A 148 -2.72 -8.94 -15.21
CA TRP A 148 -2.71 -7.73 -14.41
C TRP A 148 -3.44 -7.97 -13.10
N SER A 149 -3.00 -7.28 -12.06
CA SER A 149 -3.64 -7.28 -10.76
C SER A 149 -3.93 -5.84 -10.33
N ARG A 150 -5.08 -5.66 -9.69
CA ARG A 150 -5.50 -4.42 -9.05
C ARG A 150 -5.93 -4.74 -7.64
N ILE A 151 -5.34 -4.06 -6.67
CA ILE A 151 -5.70 -4.20 -5.26
C ILE A 151 -6.16 -2.85 -4.75
N ASN A 152 -7.45 -2.76 -4.43
CA ASN A 152 -8.06 -1.61 -3.82
C ASN A 152 -8.21 -1.86 -2.31
N ILE A 153 -7.77 -0.90 -1.52
CA ILE A 153 -7.87 -0.96 -0.07
C ILE A 153 -8.80 0.16 0.37
N TYR A 154 -9.92 -0.22 0.99
CA TYR A 154 -10.86 0.72 1.57
C TYR A 154 -10.74 0.66 3.08
N GLN A 155 -10.14 1.68 3.68
CA GLN A 155 -10.19 1.87 5.12
C GLN A 155 -11.42 2.71 5.44
N ARG A 156 -12.32 2.22 6.31
CA ARG A 156 -13.35 3.09 6.86
C ARG A 156 -12.65 4.20 7.64
N PRO A 157 -12.92 5.48 7.33
CA PRO A 157 -12.29 6.59 8.01
C PRO A 157 -12.92 6.71 9.39
N SER A 158 -12.47 5.90 10.36
CA SER A 158 -12.58 6.33 11.75
C SER A 158 -11.44 7.31 12.06
N HIS A 159 -10.26 7.13 11.45
CA HIS A 159 -9.11 8.01 11.65
C HIS A 159 -8.17 8.00 10.43
N ASN A 160 -7.89 9.18 9.87
CA ASN A 160 -6.99 9.36 8.72
C ASN A 160 -5.54 8.99 9.07
N PHE A 161 -5.12 7.78 8.73
CA PHE A 161 -3.73 7.35 8.87
C PHE A 161 -3.15 7.02 7.48
N LEU A 162 -2.32 7.90 6.96
CA LEU A 162 -1.47 7.53 5.83
C LEU A 162 -0.37 6.58 6.31
N SER A 163 -0.08 5.58 5.48
CA SER A 163 0.93 4.54 5.66
C SER A 163 2.35 5.12 5.86
N ALA A 164 2.73 5.36 7.11
CA ALA A 164 4.06 5.15 7.69
C ALA A 164 3.97 5.57 9.17
N GLY A 165 4.02 4.59 10.09
CA GLY A 165 4.31 4.81 11.52
C GLY A 165 3.64 6.00 12.21
N GLN A 166 2.45 5.77 12.77
CA GLN A 166 1.94 6.42 13.99
C GLN A 166 2.31 7.91 14.21
N THR A 167 1.97 8.80 13.28
CA THR A 167 1.83 10.22 13.61
C THR A 167 0.47 10.72 13.15
N TYR A 168 -0.27 11.37 14.05
CA TYR A 168 -1.50 12.06 13.70
C TYR A 168 -1.15 13.10 12.63
N LEU A 169 -1.53 12.84 11.38
CA LEU A 169 -1.25 13.69 10.24
C LEU A 169 -1.57 15.18 10.52
N PRO A 170 -2.68 15.54 11.20
CA PRO A 170 -2.94 16.93 11.58
C PRO A 170 -1.91 17.54 12.55
N LEU A 171 -1.38 16.75 13.49
CA LEU A 171 -0.40 17.21 14.46
C LEU A 171 0.96 17.49 13.80
N LEU A 172 1.39 16.63 12.87
CA LEU A 172 2.63 16.85 12.12
C LEU A 172 2.55 18.14 11.29
N PHE A 173 1.43 18.35 10.59
CA PHE A 173 1.20 19.58 9.83
C PHE A 173 1.14 20.81 10.73
N LEU A 174 0.52 20.71 11.92
CA LEU A 174 0.48 21.79 12.90
C LEU A 174 1.88 22.14 13.41
N LEU A 175 2.69 21.13 13.77
CA LEU A 175 4.07 21.34 14.22
C LEU A 175 4.93 21.95 13.11
N ALA A 176 4.84 21.44 11.88
CA ALA A 176 5.55 22.00 10.73
C ALA A 176 5.15 23.47 10.47
N SER A 177 3.86 23.78 10.58
CA SER A 177 3.35 25.15 10.43
C SER A 177 3.89 26.08 11.52
N ILE A 178 3.91 25.63 12.79
CA ILE A 178 4.48 26.38 13.92
C ILE A 178 5.98 26.64 13.69
N PHE A 179 6.74 25.60 13.32
CA PHE A 179 8.17 25.76 13.02
C PHE A 179 8.41 26.76 11.90
N GLN A 180 7.63 26.69 10.83
CA GLN A 180 7.74 27.64 9.72
C GLN A 180 7.45 29.08 10.17
N HIS A 181 6.43 29.29 11.00
CA HIS A 181 6.10 30.62 11.53
C HIS A 181 7.20 31.16 12.45
N LEU A 182 7.79 30.31 13.30
CA LEU A 182 8.91 30.71 14.17
C LEU A 182 10.15 31.10 13.35
N VAL A 183 10.47 30.37 12.28
CA VAL A 183 11.56 30.71 11.37
C VAL A 183 11.28 32.05 10.67
N SER A 184 10.06 32.25 10.16
CA SER A 184 9.68 33.54 9.56
C SER A 184 9.79 34.71 10.53
N LEU A 185 9.33 34.54 11.78
CA LEU A 185 9.46 35.57 12.83
C LEU A 185 10.92 35.85 13.19
N TYR A 186 11.76 34.82 13.24
CA TYR A 186 13.19 34.97 13.49
C TYR A 186 13.88 35.82 12.41
N TYR A 187 13.59 35.54 11.12
CA TYR A 187 14.12 36.34 10.01
C TYR A 187 13.61 37.78 10.03
N LEU A 188 12.33 37.97 10.35
CA LEU A 188 11.71 39.29 10.44
C LEU A 188 12.34 40.11 11.57
N TYR A 189 12.57 39.50 12.74
CA TYR A 189 13.32 40.12 13.84
C TYR A 189 14.74 40.52 13.44
N PHE A 190 15.46 39.66 12.70
CA PHE A 190 16.81 39.98 12.22
C PHE A 190 16.82 41.17 11.25
N LEU A 191 15.83 41.27 10.35
CA LEU A 191 15.66 42.39 9.43
C LEU A 191 15.43 43.72 10.17
N PHE A 192 14.62 43.71 11.23
CA PHE A 192 14.36 44.93 12.00
C PHE A 192 15.48 45.31 12.96
N LYS A 193 16.22 44.33 13.50
CA LYS A 193 17.35 44.58 14.40
C LYS A 193 18.56 45.14 13.66
N ASN A 194 18.77 44.75 12.40
CA ASN A 194 19.90 45.19 11.59
C ASN A 194 19.47 46.31 10.60
N SER A 195 19.17 47.49 11.15
CA SER A 195 18.65 48.65 10.41
C SER A 195 19.54 49.16 9.27
N ASN A 196 20.81 48.72 9.22
CA ASN A 196 21.73 49.04 8.14
C ASN A 196 21.41 48.33 6.81
N HIS A 197 20.67 47.22 6.81
CA HIS A 197 20.28 46.53 5.58
C HIS A 197 19.06 47.15 4.87
N LEU A 198 18.22 47.91 5.58
CA LEU A 198 17.07 48.61 5.00
C LEU A 198 17.49 49.80 4.11
N LYS A 199 18.70 50.34 4.30
CA LYS A 199 19.22 51.46 3.49
C LYS A 199 19.59 51.06 2.05
N ASN A 200 19.76 49.77 1.76
CA ASN A 200 20.18 49.30 0.44
C ASN A 200 19.05 48.70 -0.40
N ILE A 201 17.81 48.67 0.11
CA ILE A 201 16.65 48.28 -0.70
C ILE A 201 16.16 49.54 -1.42
N HIS A 202 16.89 49.97 -2.44
CA HIS A 202 16.37 50.90 -3.43
C HIS A 202 15.25 50.19 -4.17
N ILE A 203 14.01 50.56 -3.84
CA ILE A 203 12.86 50.31 -4.69
C ILE A 203 13.06 51.20 -5.92
N SER A 204 13.64 50.64 -6.99
CA SER A 204 13.52 51.24 -8.32
C SER A 204 12.05 51.12 -8.72
N MET A 205 11.31 52.22 -8.58
CA MET A 205 10.04 52.44 -9.26
C MET A 205 10.25 52.47 -10.78
#